data_AF-A0A351ESP6-F1
#
_entry.id   AF-A0A351ESP6-F1
#
_cell.length_a   1.000
_cell.length_b   1.000
_cell.length_c   1.000
_cell.angle_alpha   90.00
_cell.angle_beta   90.00
_cell.angle_gamma   90.00
#
_symmetry.space_group_name_H-M   'P 1'
#
loop_
_entity.id
_entity.type
_entity.pdbx_description
1 polymer ?
#
loop_
_entity_poly.entity_id
_entity_poly.type
_entity_poly.pdbx_seq_one_letter_code
_entity_poly.pdbx_strand_id
1 'polypeptide(L)'
;MEQSPDRSATELADRYQEIRAHTETLTSVLRAEDQVVQSMPDASPTKWHRAHVTWFFETFLLKPFHPTYVELDEVYGFLFNSYYEAVGPRHTRAQRGLITRPTVDEVAEYRRHVDAAMLELLIEPVAQEVAELVVLGFHHEQQHQELLLMDIKHLFSLNPMGPAYYSDASQLSAQDPSPVGWQQFEGGIQSIGHKGAEFSFDNEGPHHQVLLQPFELADRLVTCGEWIDFIDNGGYDQAAHWLSDGWHAVNTNGWRAPEYWYEIDGQWMIFTLAGLRPVDPAEPVSHVSYYEADAFASWAGGRLPTEAEWEHASAIALIPEDAGSRATVHPVAAAPVDGSLRQMFSELWQWTSSSYSPYPGFETAPGAVGEYNGKFMVNTWVLRGGCVATPPGHIRASYRNFFMPATRWHFSGVRLARNV
;
A
#
# COMPACT_ATOMS: atom_id res chain seq x y z
N MET A 1 -8.41 10.67 -31.68
CA MET A 1 -7.20 9.83 -31.69
C MET A 1 -6.02 10.75 -31.42
N GLU A 2 -5.83 11.13 -30.16
CA GLU A 2 -4.56 11.71 -29.72
C GLU A 2 -3.64 10.52 -29.42
N GLN A 3 -2.47 10.50 -30.06
CA GLN A 3 -1.45 9.50 -29.82
C GLN A 3 -0.95 9.67 -28.38
N SER A 4 -1.05 8.60 -27.59
CA SER A 4 -0.35 8.48 -26.30
C SER A 4 1.15 8.71 -26.54
N PRO A 5 1.90 9.35 -25.62
CA PRO A 5 3.33 9.55 -25.81
C PRO A 5 4.00 8.19 -26.02
N ASP A 6 4.53 7.98 -27.23
CA ASP A 6 5.27 6.81 -27.64
C ASP A 6 6.53 6.73 -26.77
N ARG A 7 6.48 5.96 -25.68
CA ARG A 7 7.63 5.77 -24.79
C ARG A 7 8.67 5.01 -25.59
N SER A 8 9.85 5.57 -25.72
CA SER A 8 10.90 4.92 -26.49
C SER A 8 11.29 3.58 -25.82
N ALA A 9 11.75 2.61 -26.61
CA ALA A 9 12.24 1.33 -26.11
C ALA A 9 13.31 1.51 -25.01
N THR A 10 14.20 2.50 -25.21
CA THR A 10 15.21 2.91 -24.23
C THR A 10 14.61 3.36 -22.90
N GLU A 11 13.57 4.20 -22.91
CA GLU A 11 12.90 4.65 -21.68
C GLU A 11 12.24 3.50 -20.91
N LEU A 12 11.64 2.53 -21.62
CA LEU A 12 11.06 1.34 -20.99
C LEU A 12 12.15 0.45 -20.38
N ALA A 13 13.26 0.23 -21.09
CA ALA A 13 14.38 -0.56 -20.59
C ALA A 13 15.03 0.08 -19.35
N ASP A 14 15.29 1.39 -19.39
CA ASP A 14 15.87 2.13 -18.27
C ASP A 14 14.95 2.07 -17.04
N ARG A 15 13.64 2.29 -17.25
CA ARG A 15 12.66 2.24 -16.16
C ARG A 15 12.48 0.82 -15.61
N TYR A 16 12.54 -0.20 -16.46
CA TYR A 16 12.56 -1.60 -16.02
C TYR A 16 13.74 -1.81 -15.07
N GLN A 17 14.96 -1.46 -15.47
CA GLN A 17 16.15 -1.64 -14.64
C GLN A 17 16.03 -0.90 -13.29
N GLU A 18 15.57 0.35 -13.30
CA GLU A 18 15.39 1.15 -12.08
C GLU A 18 14.45 0.45 -11.08
N ILE A 19 13.28 0.00 -11.54
CA ILE A 19 12.27 -0.65 -10.70
C ILE A 19 12.79 -1.99 -10.17
N ARG A 20 13.43 -2.79 -11.03
CA ARG A 20 14.00 -4.09 -10.64
C ARG A 20 15.12 -3.94 -9.61
N ALA A 21 15.98 -2.93 -9.78
CA ALA A 21 17.06 -2.61 -8.86
C ALA A 21 16.55 -2.11 -7.50
N HIS A 22 15.43 -1.40 -7.46
CA HIS A 22 14.84 -0.94 -6.20
C HIS A 22 14.43 -2.13 -5.31
N THR A 23 13.79 -3.16 -5.89
CA THR A 23 13.46 -4.41 -5.16
C THR A 23 14.70 -5.06 -4.57
N GLU A 24 15.80 -5.17 -5.33
CA GLU A 24 17.05 -5.74 -4.82
C GLU A 24 17.67 -4.88 -3.71
N THR A 25 17.60 -3.56 -3.85
CA THR A 25 18.06 -2.59 -2.83
C THR A 25 17.33 -2.80 -1.51
N LEU A 26 16.00 -2.93 -1.52
CA LEU A 26 15.22 -3.23 -0.32
C LEU A 26 15.68 -4.56 0.30
N THR A 27 15.91 -5.59 -0.51
CA THR A 27 16.25 -6.92 0.02
C THR A 27 17.69 -7.05 0.51
N SER A 28 18.56 -6.08 0.20
CA SER A 28 20.01 -6.16 0.43
C SER A 28 20.42 -6.23 1.91
N VAL A 29 19.59 -5.73 2.81
CA VAL A 29 19.82 -5.76 4.26
C VAL A 29 19.41 -7.08 4.91
N LEU A 30 18.63 -7.91 4.19
CA LEU A 30 18.02 -9.13 4.72
C LEU A 30 18.92 -10.34 4.56
N ARG A 31 18.88 -11.25 5.53
CA ARG A 31 19.53 -12.56 5.46
C ARG A 31 18.61 -13.60 4.83
N ALA A 32 19.13 -14.80 4.56
CA ALA A 32 18.36 -15.85 3.91
C ALA A 32 17.15 -16.27 4.75
N GLU A 33 17.32 -16.30 6.07
CA GLU A 33 16.33 -16.65 7.08
C GLU A 33 15.15 -15.65 7.09
N ASP A 34 15.44 -14.36 6.92
CA ASP A 34 14.42 -13.31 6.91
C ASP A 34 13.52 -13.41 5.67
N GLN A 35 14.05 -13.96 4.57
CA GLN A 35 13.36 -14.00 3.28
C GLN A 35 12.49 -15.25 3.07
N VAL A 36 12.49 -16.21 4.01
CA VAL A 36 11.77 -17.50 3.86
C VAL A 36 10.52 -17.61 4.72
N VAL A 37 10.39 -16.82 5.80
CA VAL A 37 9.31 -16.97 6.77
C VAL A 37 8.05 -16.23 6.34
N GLN A 38 6.89 -16.83 6.63
CA GLN A 38 5.58 -16.20 6.49
C GLN A 38 5.00 -15.97 7.89
N SER A 39 4.94 -14.70 8.32
CA SER A 39 4.54 -14.33 9.68
C SER A 39 3.03 -14.42 9.94
N MET A 40 2.21 -14.40 8.89
CA MET A 40 0.76 -14.62 8.93
C MET A 40 0.24 -14.97 7.53
N PRO A 41 -0.99 -15.50 7.36
CA PRO A 41 -1.53 -15.88 6.05
C PRO A 41 -1.58 -14.74 5.02
N ASP A 42 -1.72 -13.50 5.48
CA ASP A 42 -1.77 -12.35 4.59
C ASP A 42 -0.41 -11.86 4.10
N ALA A 43 0.64 -12.03 4.91
CA ALA A 43 2.01 -11.74 4.52
C ALA A 43 2.55 -12.82 3.59
N SER A 44 3.55 -12.50 2.76
CA SER A 44 4.32 -13.47 1.98
C SER A 44 5.82 -13.33 2.27
N PRO A 45 6.59 -14.43 2.20
CA PRO A 45 8.04 -14.36 2.37
C PRO A 45 8.67 -13.41 1.35
N THR A 46 9.70 -12.65 1.74
CA THR A 46 10.37 -11.71 0.83
C THR A 46 10.87 -12.37 -0.46
N LYS A 47 11.39 -13.61 -0.39
CA LYS A 47 11.81 -14.34 -1.60
C LYS A 47 10.63 -14.64 -2.54
N TRP A 48 9.43 -14.83 -1.98
CA TRP A 48 8.22 -15.01 -2.77
C TRP A 48 7.85 -13.71 -3.48
N HIS A 49 7.93 -12.53 -2.83
CA HIS A 49 7.74 -11.24 -3.51
C HIS A 49 8.69 -11.10 -4.70
N ARG A 50 9.99 -11.29 -4.45
CA ARG A 50 11.06 -11.20 -5.47
C ARG A 50 10.81 -12.11 -6.67
N ALA A 51 10.40 -13.35 -6.42
CA ALA A 51 10.10 -14.31 -7.47
C ALA A 51 8.75 -14.04 -8.16
N HIS A 52 7.73 -13.61 -7.43
CA HIS A 52 6.40 -13.34 -7.96
C HIS A 52 6.39 -12.18 -8.96
N VAL A 53 7.05 -11.07 -8.65
CA VAL A 53 7.15 -9.96 -9.61
C VAL A 53 7.92 -10.35 -10.86
N THR A 54 8.83 -11.32 -10.75
CA THR A 54 9.59 -11.89 -11.87
C THR A 54 8.71 -12.79 -12.73
N TRP A 55 7.92 -13.64 -12.08
CA TRP A 55 6.90 -14.48 -12.70
C TRP A 55 5.89 -13.67 -13.51
N PHE A 56 5.54 -12.45 -13.07
CA PHE A 56 4.66 -11.56 -13.84
C PHE A 56 5.27 -11.26 -15.22
N PHE A 57 6.52 -10.80 -15.27
CA PHE A 57 7.22 -10.52 -16.53
C PHE A 57 7.41 -11.78 -17.38
N GLU A 58 7.80 -12.90 -16.77
CA GLU A 58 7.94 -14.17 -17.48
C GLU A 58 6.62 -14.60 -18.14
N THR A 59 5.53 -14.59 -17.37
CA THR A 59 4.22 -15.14 -17.77
C THR A 59 3.52 -14.27 -18.79
N PHE A 60 3.45 -12.97 -18.53
CA PHE A 60 2.63 -12.06 -19.33
C PHE A 60 3.42 -11.40 -20.47
N LEU A 61 4.75 -11.35 -20.40
CA LEU A 61 5.58 -10.68 -21.41
C LEU A 61 6.50 -11.64 -22.18
N LEU A 62 7.37 -12.38 -21.49
CA LEU A 62 8.37 -13.19 -22.19
C LEU A 62 7.75 -14.39 -22.91
N LYS A 63 6.90 -15.18 -22.24
CA LYS A 63 6.27 -16.36 -22.86
C LYS A 63 5.43 -16.02 -24.11
N PRO A 64 4.64 -14.92 -24.14
CA PRO A 64 3.86 -14.57 -25.32
C PRO A 64 4.64 -13.82 -26.40
N PHE A 65 5.64 -13.01 -26.03
CA PHE A 65 6.23 -12.01 -26.95
C PHE A 65 7.74 -12.19 -27.22
N HIS A 66 8.43 -13.09 -26.52
CA HIS A 66 9.84 -13.39 -26.77
C HIS A 66 10.00 -14.79 -27.41
N PRO A 67 10.13 -14.91 -28.75
CA PRO A 67 9.96 -16.18 -29.49
C PRO A 67 10.89 -17.33 -29.10
N THR A 68 12.08 -17.00 -28.59
CA THR A 68 13.11 -17.97 -28.19
C THR A 68 13.25 -18.09 -26.68
N TYR A 69 12.30 -17.55 -25.90
CA TYR A 69 12.37 -17.62 -24.44
C TYR A 69 12.21 -19.06 -23.96
N VAL A 70 13.04 -19.42 -22.99
CA VAL A 70 12.99 -20.71 -22.29
C VAL A 70 12.90 -20.41 -20.81
N GLU A 71 11.88 -20.99 -20.16
CA GLU A 71 11.69 -20.87 -18.71
C GLU A 71 12.88 -21.48 -17.99
N LEU A 72 13.33 -20.83 -16.91
CA LEU A 72 14.44 -21.37 -16.10
C LEU A 72 14.04 -22.68 -15.39
N ASP A 73 12.80 -22.72 -14.87
CA ASP A 73 12.19 -23.90 -14.25
C ASP A 73 10.67 -23.83 -14.41
N GLU A 74 10.07 -24.86 -15.01
CA GLU A 74 8.63 -24.94 -15.29
C GLU A 74 7.77 -24.94 -14.01
N VAL A 75 8.33 -25.32 -12.85
CA VAL A 75 7.60 -25.36 -11.57
C VAL A 75 7.33 -23.95 -11.03
N TYR A 76 8.09 -22.94 -11.45
CA TYR A 76 7.96 -21.57 -10.95
C TYR A 76 6.61 -20.94 -11.27
N GLY A 77 6.01 -21.31 -12.41
CA GLY A 77 4.65 -20.92 -12.76
C GLY A 77 3.61 -21.30 -11.69
N PHE A 78 3.75 -22.49 -11.08
CA PHE A 78 2.87 -22.96 -10.01
C PHE A 78 3.17 -22.29 -8.65
N LEU A 79 4.45 -22.10 -8.32
CA LEU A 79 4.86 -21.55 -7.02
C LEU A 79 4.58 -20.06 -6.90
N PHE A 80 4.68 -19.32 -8.00
CA PHE A 80 4.68 -17.87 -8.00
C PHE A 80 3.44 -17.25 -8.66
N ASN A 81 2.50 -18.04 -9.19
CA ASN A 81 1.16 -17.51 -9.47
C ASN A 81 0.47 -17.07 -8.17
N SER A 82 0.03 -15.81 -8.11
CA SER A 82 -0.63 -15.24 -6.94
C SER A 82 -2.07 -15.73 -6.80
N TYR A 83 -2.88 -15.45 -7.82
CA TYR A 83 -4.33 -15.65 -7.83
C TYR A 83 -4.93 -15.76 -9.24
N TYR A 84 -4.13 -15.82 -10.30
CA TYR A 84 -4.65 -15.83 -11.68
C TYR A 84 -5.15 -17.22 -12.05
N GLU A 85 -6.46 -17.44 -11.94
CA GLU A 85 -7.07 -18.75 -12.17
C GLU A 85 -7.03 -19.11 -13.66
N ALA A 86 -7.14 -18.11 -14.56
CA ALA A 86 -6.98 -18.31 -15.99
C ALA A 86 -5.56 -18.72 -16.41
N VAL A 87 -4.54 -18.46 -15.58
CA VAL A 87 -3.15 -18.87 -15.86
C VAL A 87 -2.93 -20.33 -15.45
N GLY A 88 -3.52 -20.79 -14.35
CA GLY A 88 -3.45 -22.19 -13.93
C GLY A 88 -3.38 -22.39 -12.42
N PRO A 89 -3.12 -23.64 -11.97
CA PRO A 89 -3.05 -23.97 -10.55
C PRO A 89 -1.91 -23.22 -9.85
N ARG A 90 -2.03 -23.06 -8.54
CA ARG A 90 -1.06 -22.34 -7.71
C ARG A 90 -0.86 -22.99 -6.35
N HIS A 91 0.31 -22.77 -5.76
CA HIS A 91 0.52 -23.07 -4.35
C HIS A 91 -0.39 -22.21 -3.46
N THR A 92 -0.84 -22.76 -2.34
CA THR A 92 -1.76 -22.03 -1.45
C THR A 92 -1.07 -20.86 -0.76
N ARG A 93 -1.74 -19.69 -0.74
CA ARG A 93 -1.20 -18.44 -0.17
C ARG A 93 -0.76 -18.62 1.29
N ALA A 94 -1.56 -19.29 2.09
CA ALA A 94 -1.33 -19.46 3.54
C ALA A 94 -0.13 -20.36 3.88
N GLN A 95 0.49 -21.02 2.89
CA GLN A 95 1.61 -21.93 3.09
C GLN A 95 2.84 -21.55 2.26
N ARG A 96 2.94 -20.28 1.80
CA ARG A 96 4.11 -19.79 1.08
C ARG A 96 5.38 -19.89 1.92
N GLY A 97 5.29 -19.69 3.24
CA GLY A 97 6.42 -19.82 4.18
C GLY A 97 6.93 -21.25 4.40
N LEU A 98 6.23 -22.27 3.90
CA LEU A 98 6.70 -23.67 3.96
C LEU A 98 7.61 -24.04 2.78
N ILE A 99 7.71 -23.17 1.77
CA ILE A 99 8.48 -23.40 0.56
C ILE A 99 9.94 -23.02 0.82
N THR A 100 10.76 -23.99 1.25
CA THR A 100 12.20 -23.78 1.45
C THR A 100 12.99 -23.74 0.13
N ARG A 101 12.44 -24.29 -0.96
CA ARG A 101 13.01 -24.26 -2.33
C ARG A 101 12.01 -23.69 -3.35
N PRO A 102 12.41 -22.78 -4.25
CA PRO A 102 13.79 -22.32 -4.47
C PRO A 102 14.33 -21.48 -3.31
N THR A 103 15.65 -21.58 -3.14
CA THR A 103 16.48 -20.79 -2.22
C THR A 103 16.50 -19.32 -2.64
N VAL A 104 17.01 -18.46 -1.77
CA VAL A 104 17.18 -17.03 -2.06
C VAL A 104 18.12 -16.80 -3.26
N ASP A 105 19.16 -17.62 -3.40
CA ASP A 105 20.11 -17.54 -4.51
C ASP A 105 19.50 -18.03 -5.84
N GLU A 106 18.72 -19.11 -5.81
CA GLU A 106 17.97 -19.61 -6.97
C GLU A 106 16.90 -18.58 -7.42
N VAL A 107 16.27 -17.87 -6.49
CA VAL A 107 15.38 -16.73 -6.82
C VAL A 107 16.16 -15.56 -7.43
N ALA A 108 17.37 -15.27 -6.95
CA ALA A 108 18.22 -14.23 -7.54
C ALA A 108 18.68 -14.62 -8.96
N GLU A 109 18.95 -15.90 -9.22
CA GLU A 109 19.20 -16.43 -10.56
C GLU A 109 17.99 -16.30 -11.47
N TYR A 110 16.80 -16.65 -10.97
CA TYR A 110 15.55 -16.47 -11.71
C TYR A 110 15.31 -15.03 -12.13
N ARG A 111 15.54 -14.09 -11.19
CA ARG A 111 15.49 -12.65 -11.49
C ARG A 111 16.44 -12.27 -12.62
N ARG A 112 17.73 -12.63 -12.51
CA ARG A 112 18.73 -12.33 -13.55
C ARG A 112 18.38 -12.94 -14.91
N HIS A 113 17.84 -14.16 -14.93
CA HIS A 113 17.42 -14.84 -16.17
C HIS A 113 16.32 -14.08 -16.89
N VAL A 114 15.25 -13.72 -16.17
CA VAL A 114 14.13 -12.95 -16.72
C VAL A 114 14.54 -11.52 -17.05
N ASP A 115 15.37 -10.89 -16.21
CA ASP A 115 15.87 -9.53 -16.46
C ASP A 115 16.67 -9.46 -17.77
N ALA A 116 17.53 -10.45 -18.05
CA ALA A 116 18.28 -10.52 -19.30
C ALA A 116 17.34 -10.63 -20.52
N ALA A 117 16.36 -11.54 -20.48
CA ALA A 117 15.40 -11.72 -21.55
C ALA A 117 14.45 -10.52 -21.74
N MET A 118 14.07 -9.85 -20.65
CA MET A 118 13.28 -8.61 -20.73
C MET A 118 14.06 -7.48 -21.38
N LEU A 119 15.36 -7.35 -21.06
CA LEU A 119 16.20 -6.37 -21.72
C LEU A 119 16.37 -6.68 -23.20
N GLU A 120 16.51 -7.95 -23.59
CA GLU A 120 16.51 -8.36 -24.99
C GLU A 120 15.20 -8.02 -25.71
N LEU A 121 14.05 -8.26 -25.06
CA LEU A 121 12.73 -7.88 -25.58
C LEU A 121 12.58 -6.37 -25.80
N LEU A 122 13.20 -5.56 -24.94
CA LEU A 122 13.09 -4.10 -24.94
C LEU A 122 14.22 -3.39 -25.70
N ILE A 123 15.09 -4.10 -26.44
CA ILE A 123 16.12 -3.48 -27.29
C ILE A 123 15.48 -2.67 -28.42
N GLU A 124 14.40 -3.20 -29.01
CA GLU A 124 13.69 -2.59 -30.13
C GLU A 124 12.31 -2.11 -29.66
N PRO A 125 11.69 -1.13 -30.38
CA PRO A 125 10.32 -0.72 -30.11
C PRO A 125 9.35 -1.91 -30.12
N VAL A 126 8.55 -2.01 -29.07
CA VAL A 126 7.50 -3.04 -28.93
C VAL A 126 6.14 -2.47 -29.33
N ALA A 127 5.18 -3.35 -29.63
CA ALA A 127 3.80 -2.92 -29.87
C ALA A 127 3.22 -2.23 -28.63
N GLN A 128 2.30 -1.29 -28.83
CA GLN A 128 1.66 -0.51 -27.75
C GLN A 128 1.09 -1.39 -26.64
N GLU A 129 0.42 -2.50 -26.99
CA GLU A 129 -0.16 -3.45 -26.03
C GLU A 129 0.90 -4.09 -25.12
N VAL A 130 2.10 -4.36 -25.66
CA VAL A 130 3.23 -4.89 -24.91
C VAL A 130 3.81 -3.80 -24.01
N ALA A 131 3.96 -2.56 -24.51
CA ALA A 131 4.42 -1.43 -23.70
C ALA A 131 3.48 -1.16 -22.51
N GLU A 132 2.16 -1.20 -22.72
CA GLU A 132 1.16 -1.05 -21.64
C GLU A 132 1.28 -2.16 -20.59
N LEU A 133 1.51 -3.41 -21.00
CA LEU A 133 1.68 -4.53 -20.11
C LEU A 133 3.01 -4.50 -19.33
N VAL A 134 4.08 -3.99 -19.96
CA VAL A 134 5.36 -3.68 -19.29
C VAL A 134 5.13 -2.64 -18.19
N VAL A 135 4.39 -1.56 -18.50
CA VAL A 135 4.07 -0.52 -17.53
C VAL A 135 3.16 -1.04 -16.42
N LEU A 136 2.21 -1.94 -16.71
CA LEU A 136 1.46 -2.64 -15.67
C LEU A 136 2.40 -3.46 -14.76
N GLY A 137 3.37 -4.18 -15.35
CA GLY A 137 4.39 -4.91 -14.60
C GLY A 137 5.23 -4.02 -13.68
N PHE A 138 5.56 -2.80 -14.13
CA PHE A 138 6.23 -1.79 -13.31
C PHE A 138 5.43 -1.44 -12.06
N HIS A 139 4.15 -1.08 -12.23
CA HIS A 139 3.29 -0.71 -11.11
C HIS A 139 2.96 -1.91 -10.21
N HIS A 140 2.85 -3.12 -10.78
CA HIS A 140 2.71 -4.36 -10.02
C HIS A 140 3.93 -4.61 -9.11
N GLU A 141 5.15 -4.48 -9.63
CA GLU A 141 6.36 -4.62 -8.80
C GLU A 141 6.44 -3.55 -7.71
N GLN A 142 6.04 -2.31 -8.00
CA GLN A 142 5.97 -1.25 -7.00
C GLN A 142 4.97 -1.54 -5.86
N GLN A 143 3.81 -2.16 -6.14
CA GLN A 143 2.91 -2.65 -5.09
C GLN A 143 3.61 -3.71 -4.22
N HIS A 144 4.36 -4.61 -4.83
CA HIS A 144 5.11 -5.64 -4.11
C HIS A 144 6.31 -5.12 -3.34
N GLN A 145 6.92 -4.00 -3.74
CA GLN A 145 7.95 -3.30 -2.99
C GLN A 145 7.40 -2.71 -1.69
N GLU A 146 6.21 -2.12 -1.75
CA GLU A 146 5.50 -1.64 -0.57
C GLU A 146 5.12 -2.81 0.36
N LEU A 147 4.52 -3.88 -0.18
CA LEU A 147 4.14 -5.06 0.60
C LEU A 147 5.35 -5.75 1.26
N LEU A 148 6.50 -5.78 0.58
CA LEU A 148 7.73 -6.36 1.13
C LEU A 148 8.11 -5.68 2.45
N LEU A 149 8.02 -4.34 2.50
CA LEU A 149 8.32 -3.55 3.69
C LEU A 149 7.28 -3.75 4.81
N MET A 150 6.00 -3.91 4.45
CA MET A 150 4.95 -4.23 5.43
C MET A 150 5.14 -5.63 6.03
N ASP A 151 5.45 -6.61 5.19
CA ASP A 151 5.57 -8.02 5.58
C ASP A 151 6.84 -8.26 6.41
N ILE A 152 7.95 -7.60 6.05
CA ILE A 152 9.18 -7.69 6.86
C ILE A 152 9.03 -6.99 8.21
N LYS A 153 8.33 -5.85 8.27
CA LYS A 153 8.02 -5.17 9.53
C LYS A 153 7.23 -6.08 10.45
N HIS A 154 6.19 -6.74 9.92
CA HIS A 154 5.40 -7.69 10.69
C HIS A 154 6.26 -8.86 11.19
N LEU A 155 7.06 -9.48 10.32
CA LEU A 155 7.96 -10.58 10.72
C LEU A 155 8.92 -10.16 11.84
N PHE A 156 9.57 -9.01 11.70
CA PHE A 156 10.56 -8.54 12.66
C PHE A 156 9.93 -8.14 14.00
N SER A 157 8.70 -7.61 14.00
CA SER A 157 7.97 -7.27 15.22
C SER A 157 7.65 -8.49 16.10
N LEU A 158 7.52 -9.69 15.50
CA LEU A 158 7.26 -10.93 16.21
C LEU A 158 8.54 -11.55 16.79
N ASN A 159 9.72 -11.12 16.35
CA ASN A 159 10.97 -11.66 16.83
C ASN A 159 11.32 -11.02 18.19
N PRO A 160 11.51 -11.81 19.28
CA PRO A 160 11.81 -11.26 20.60
C PRO A 160 13.11 -10.44 20.69
N MET A 161 14.01 -10.60 19.71
CA MET A 161 15.22 -9.78 19.60
C MET A 161 14.96 -8.39 19.00
N GLY A 162 13.79 -8.16 18.39
CA GLY A 162 13.40 -6.91 17.76
C GLY A 162 14.40 -6.38 16.72
N PRO A 163 14.79 -7.18 15.70
CA PRO A 163 15.76 -6.74 14.71
C PRO A 163 15.23 -5.53 13.93
N ALA A 164 16.07 -4.50 13.77
CA ALA A 164 15.76 -3.35 12.93
C ALA A 164 16.13 -3.64 11.47
N TYR A 165 15.27 -3.24 10.54
CA TYR A 165 15.57 -3.26 9.11
C TYR A 165 16.52 -2.10 8.74
N TYR A 166 16.31 -0.92 9.33
CA TYR A 166 17.22 0.24 9.21
C TYR A 166 18.01 0.41 10.50
N SER A 167 19.34 0.31 10.44
CA SER A 167 20.22 0.40 11.62
C SER A 167 20.48 1.83 12.10
N ASP A 168 20.39 2.82 11.20
CA ASP A 168 20.75 4.23 11.45
C ASP A 168 19.51 5.15 11.43
N ALA A 169 18.52 4.84 12.27
CA ALA A 169 17.44 5.77 12.48
C ALA A 169 17.88 6.87 13.43
N SER A 170 18.09 8.06 12.87
CA SER A 170 18.15 9.25 13.72
C SER A 170 16.88 9.30 14.56
N GLN A 171 17.05 9.36 15.88
CA GLN A 171 15.94 9.67 16.77
C GLN A 171 15.47 11.08 16.41
N LEU A 172 14.39 11.20 15.65
CA LEU A 172 13.70 12.46 15.48
C LEU A 172 13.26 12.90 16.88
N SER A 173 13.57 14.15 17.24
CA SER A 173 13.16 14.67 18.55
C SER A 173 11.65 14.74 18.60
N ALA A 174 11.04 14.20 19.66
CA ALA A 174 9.62 14.39 19.92
C ALA A 174 9.27 15.88 19.85
N GLN A 175 8.25 16.20 19.07
CA GLN A 175 7.71 17.55 18.95
C GLN A 175 6.32 17.59 19.57
N ASP A 176 5.83 18.79 19.91
CA ASP A 176 4.42 18.94 20.25
C ASP A 176 3.58 18.72 18.98
N PRO A 177 2.45 17.99 19.06
CA PRO A 177 1.57 17.80 17.92
C PRO A 177 1.05 19.16 17.44
N SER A 178 1.23 19.45 16.15
CA SER A 178 0.62 20.63 15.54
C SER A 178 -0.91 20.56 15.71
N PRO A 179 -1.61 21.67 16.02
CA PRO A 179 -3.06 21.64 16.15
C PRO A 179 -3.74 21.22 14.84
N VAL A 180 -4.89 20.56 14.94
CA VAL A 180 -5.72 20.19 13.79
C VAL A 180 -6.46 21.42 13.27
N GLY A 181 -6.34 21.68 11.97
CA GLY A 181 -7.15 22.63 11.22
C GLY A 181 -8.26 21.91 10.46
N TRP A 182 -9.25 22.67 9.99
CA TRP A 182 -10.38 22.15 9.21
C TRP A 182 -10.51 22.96 7.92
N GLN A 183 -10.54 22.26 6.80
CA GLN A 183 -10.75 22.84 5.48
C GLN A 183 -12.19 22.58 5.03
N GLN A 184 -12.94 23.64 4.75
CA GLN A 184 -14.31 23.57 4.23
C GLN A 184 -14.33 23.36 2.72
N PHE A 185 -15.28 22.52 2.28
CA PHE A 185 -15.60 22.26 0.89
C PHE A 185 -17.11 22.42 0.69
N GLU A 186 -17.50 23.24 -0.28
CA GLU A 186 -18.91 23.52 -0.60
C GLU A 186 -19.66 22.31 -1.18
N GLY A 187 -18.95 21.27 -1.63
CA GLY A 187 -19.55 20.11 -2.29
C GLY A 187 -20.05 20.43 -3.71
N GLY A 188 -21.23 19.91 -4.08
CA GLY A 188 -21.81 20.03 -5.42
C GLY A 188 -21.49 18.84 -6.32
N ILE A 189 -21.74 19.00 -7.63
CA ILE A 189 -21.41 17.96 -8.62
C ILE A 189 -19.91 18.03 -8.90
N GLN A 190 -19.20 17.01 -8.45
CA GLN A 190 -17.76 16.86 -8.62
C GLN A 190 -17.46 15.70 -9.57
N SER A 191 -16.27 15.70 -10.15
CA SER A 191 -15.82 14.57 -10.97
C SER A 191 -14.66 13.85 -10.29
N ILE A 192 -14.70 12.52 -10.32
CA ILE A 192 -13.68 11.64 -9.74
C ILE A 192 -13.29 10.54 -10.73
N GLY A 193 -12.20 9.86 -10.44
CA GLY A 193 -11.61 8.80 -11.24
C GLY A 193 -10.52 9.30 -12.18
N HIS A 194 -9.71 8.36 -12.64
CA HIS A 194 -8.59 8.65 -13.52
C HIS A 194 -9.05 9.26 -14.84
N LYS A 195 -8.38 10.36 -15.24
CA LYS A 195 -8.59 11.05 -16.51
C LYS A 195 -7.23 11.33 -17.16
N GLY A 196 -7.04 10.86 -18.38
CA GLY A 196 -5.82 11.12 -19.15
C GLY A 196 -5.36 9.89 -19.92
N ALA A 197 -4.14 9.99 -20.46
CA ALA A 197 -3.44 8.90 -21.14
C ALA A 197 -2.31 8.30 -20.27
N GLU A 198 -2.11 8.83 -19.07
CA GLU A 198 -1.15 8.30 -18.11
C GLU A 198 -1.62 6.95 -17.55
N PHE A 199 -0.70 6.19 -16.95
CA PHE A 199 -1.06 4.92 -16.35
C PHE A 199 -2.06 5.10 -15.20
N SER A 200 -3.04 4.22 -15.14
CA SER A 200 -3.88 3.95 -13.97
C SER A 200 -4.24 2.48 -13.92
N PHE A 201 -4.57 2.00 -12.73
CA PHE A 201 -5.25 0.71 -12.64
C PHE A 201 -6.69 0.85 -13.16
N ASP A 202 -7.23 -0.22 -13.74
CA ASP A 202 -8.60 -0.29 -14.25
C ASP A 202 -9.64 0.16 -13.20
N ASN A 203 -9.40 -0.14 -11.92
CA ASN A 203 -10.27 0.20 -10.80
C ASN A 203 -10.38 1.72 -10.53
N GLU A 204 -9.48 2.54 -11.09
CA GLU A 204 -9.48 4.00 -10.94
C GLU A 204 -10.47 4.66 -11.92
N GLY A 205 -11.03 3.90 -12.86
CA GLY A 205 -11.92 4.40 -13.90
C GLY A 205 -13.25 3.64 -14.03
N PRO A 206 -14.14 4.11 -14.92
CA PRO A 206 -14.00 5.34 -15.70
C PRO A 206 -14.23 6.61 -14.85
N HIS A 207 -13.69 7.74 -15.31
CA HIS A 207 -13.97 9.06 -14.74
C HIS A 207 -15.45 9.40 -14.86
N HIS A 208 -16.08 9.79 -13.76
CA HIS A 208 -17.53 10.00 -13.66
C HIS A 208 -17.87 11.12 -12.66
N GLN A 209 -19.15 11.51 -12.63
CA GLN A 209 -19.65 12.55 -11.73
C GLN A 209 -20.28 11.95 -10.47
N VAL A 210 -20.09 12.65 -9.35
CA VAL A 210 -20.66 12.35 -8.04
C VAL A 210 -21.23 13.63 -7.42
N LEU A 211 -22.24 13.50 -6.57
CA LEU A 211 -22.79 14.61 -5.80
C LEU A 211 -22.20 14.57 -4.38
N LEU A 212 -21.47 15.61 -4.00
CA LEU A 212 -20.96 15.81 -2.64
C LEU A 212 -21.83 16.82 -1.90
N GLN A 213 -22.15 16.55 -0.64
CA GLN A 213 -22.68 17.57 0.27
C GLN A 213 -21.53 18.44 0.78
N PRO A 214 -21.81 19.65 1.31
CA PRO A 214 -20.80 20.41 2.03
C PRO A 214 -20.18 19.61 3.18
N PHE A 215 -18.85 19.67 3.30
CA PHE A 215 -18.11 18.91 4.32
C PHE A 215 -16.84 19.67 4.75
N GLU A 216 -16.30 19.26 5.90
CA GLU A 216 -14.97 19.68 6.34
C GLU A 216 -14.04 18.47 6.35
N LEU A 217 -12.78 18.70 5.99
CA LEU A 217 -11.72 17.72 6.12
C LEU A 217 -10.66 18.24 7.09
N ALA A 218 -10.22 17.40 8.03
CA ALA A 218 -9.09 17.70 8.87
C ALA A 218 -7.85 17.95 8.00
N ASP A 219 -7.07 18.97 8.34
CA ASP A 219 -5.92 19.39 7.53
C ASP A 219 -4.69 18.50 7.72
N ARG A 220 -4.65 17.65 8.76
CA ARG A 220 -3.60 16.64 9.00
C ARG A 220 -4.19 15.29 9.40
N LEU A 221 -3.34 14.28 9.52
CA LEU A 221 -3.72 12.97 10.05
C LEU A 221 -3.92 13.03 11.58
N VAL A 222 -4.69 12.10 12.10
CA VAL A 222 -4.83 11.84 13.55
C VAL A 222 -3.47 11.44 14.12
N THR A 223 -3.07 12.02 15.24
CA THR A 223 -1.78 11.74 15.86
C THR A 223 -1.83 10.60 16.87
N CYS A 224 -0.67 10.03 17.19
CA CYS A 224 -0.52 9.06 18.27
C CYS A 224 -0.99 9.62 19.62
N GLY A 225 -0.75 10.92 19.89
CA GLY A 225 -1.21 11.57 21.12
C GLY A 225 -2.73 11.61 21.23
N GLU A 226 -3.42 11.98 20.15
CA GLU A 226 -4.88 11.95 20.09
C GLU A 226 -5.41 10.50 20.24
N TRP A 227 -4.68 9.52 19.73
CA TRP A 227 -5.03 8.11 19.90
C TRP A 227 -4.82 7.58 21.32
N ILE A 228 -3.78 8.06 22.02
CA ILE A 228 -3.58 7.77 23.44
C ILE A 228 -4.76 8.31 24.24
N ASP A 229 -5.24 9.53 23.95
CA ASP A 229 -6.45 10.07 24.60
C ASP A 229 -7.67 9.17 24.36
N PHE A 230 -7.83 8.62 23.13
CA PHE A 230 -8.88 7.65 22.83
C PHE A 230 -8.74 6.37 23.68
N ILE A 231 -7.53 5.82 23.82
CA ILE A 231 -7.26 4.65 24.65
C ILE A 231 -7.59 4.94 26.13
N ASP A 232 -7.05 6.03 26.67
CA ASP A 232 -7.17 6.42 28.09
C ASP A 232 -8.62 6.71 28.49
N ASN A 233 -9.45 7.14 27.53
CA ASN A 233 -10.89 7.32 27.73
C ASN A 233 -11.72 6.06 27.43
N GLY A 234 -11.09 4.87 27.41
CA GLY A 234 -11.77 3.59 27.26
C GLY A 234 -12.25 3.31 25.83
N GLY A 235 -11.58 3.86 24.82
CA GLY A 235 -11.94 3.70 23.41
C GLY A 235 -12.05 2.25 22.95
N TYR A 236 -11.20 1.36 23.49
CA TYR A 236 -11.24 -0.09 23.23
C TYR A 236 -12.15 -0.86 24.19
N ASP A 237 -12.81 -0.20 25.14
CA ASP A 237 -13.70 -0.82 26.15
C ASP A 237 -15.16 -0.38 26.01
N GLN A 238 -15.45 0.60 25.14
CA GLN A 238 -16.78 1.17 24.95
C GLN A 238 -17.37 0.80 23.60
N ALA A 239 -18.31 -0.15 23.57
CA ALA A 239 -18.99 -0.60 22.36
C ALA A 239 -19.71 0.50 21.56
N ALA A 240 -20.07 1.62 22.20
CA ALA A 240 -20.90 2.69 21.61
C ALA A 240 -20.27 3.35 20.37
N HIS A 241 -18.94 3.32 20.25
CA HIS A 241 -18.23 3.91 19.12
C HIS A 241 -17.94 2.91 17.99
N TRP A 242 -18.17 1.62 18.21
CA TRP A 242 -17.74 0.57 17.28
C TRP A 242 -18.90 0.09 16.40
N LEU A 243 -18.60 -0.17 15.12
CA LEU A 243 -19.41 -1.05 14.30
C LEU A 243 -19.49 -2.44 14.96
N SER A 244 -20.62 -3.14 14.80
CA SER A 244 -20.85 -4.44 15.44
C SER A 244 -19.74 -5.47 15.14
N ASP A 245 -19.34 -5.59 13.87
CA ASP A 245 -18.26 -6.51 13.48
C ASP A 245 -16.90 -6.07 14.05
N GLY A 246 -16.67 -4.76 14.14
CA GLY A 246 -15.49 -4.18 14.76
C GLY A 246 -15.41 -4.47 16.25
N TRP A 247 -16.53 -4.29 16.98
CA TRP A 247 -16.62 -4.64 18.39
C TRP A 247 -16.37 -6.14 18.61
N HIS A 248 -16.92 -6.99 17.75
CA HIS A 248 -16.64 -8.42 17.79
C HIS A 248 -15.15 -8.73 17.54
N ALA A 249 -14.52 -8.07 16.57
CA ALA A 249 -13.10 -8.24 16.25
C ALA A 249 -12.19 -7.80 17.41
N VAL A 250 -12.43 -6.62 18.01
CA VAL A 250 -11.68 -6.12 19.16
C VAL A 250 -11.72 -7.10 20.32
N ASN A 251 -12.90 -7.60 20.67
CA ASN A 251 -13.05 -8.53 21.79
C ASN A 251 -12.44 -9.91 21.50
N THR A 252 -12.61 -10.42 20.28
CA THR A 252 -12.11 -11.75 19.90
C THR A 252 -10.59 -11.79 19.85
N ASN A 253 -9.97 -10.71 19.35
CA ASN A 253 -8.52 -10.63 19.17
C ASN A 253 -7.80 -9.91 20.33
N GLY A 254 -8.55 -9.34 21.28
CA GLY A 254 -7.99 -8.64 22.44
C GLY A 254 -7.25 -7.35 22.08
N TRP A 255 -7.73 -6.59 21.10
CA TRP A 255 -7.08 -5.33 20.69
C TRP A 255 -7.22 -4.25 21.77
N ARG A 256 -6.10 -3.59 22.10
CA ARG A 256 -6.02 -2.53 23.13
C ARG A 256 -5.28 -1.27 22.71
N ALA A 257 -4.56 -1.33 21.60
CA ALA A 257 -3.79 -0.26 20.99
C ALA A 257 -3.55 -0.64 19.51
N PRO A 258 -3.12 0.29 18.64
CA PRO A 258 -2.74 0.00 17.26
C PRO A 258 -1.74 -1.16 17.14
N GLU A 259 -1.65 -1.78 15.96
CA GLU A 259 -0.68 -2.85 15.73
C GLU A 259 0.76 -2.35 15.96
N TYR A 260 1.63 -3.21 16.48
CA TYR A 260 3.02 -2.91 16.87
C TYR A 260 3.20 -1.98 18.08
N TRP A 261 2.14 -1.63 18.81
CA TRP A 261 2.25 -0.93 20.08
C TRP A 261 2.39 -1.91 21.24
N TYR A 262 3.31 -1.62 22.15
CA TYR A 262 3.58 -2.41 23.34
C TYR A 262 3.67 -1.49 24.55
N GLU A 263 3.05 -1.89 25.65
CA GLU A 263 3.23 -1.21 26.93
C GLU A 263 4.41 -1.85 27.66
N ILE A 264 5.47 -1.07 27.91
CA ILE A 264 6.66 -1.51 28.63
C ILE A 264 6.92 -0.49 29.75
N ASP A 265 6.94 -0.96 31.00
CA ASP A 265 7.15 -0.13 32.20
C ASP A 265 6.21 1.10 32.29
N GLY A 266 4.96 0.95 31.84
CA GLY A 266 3.94 2.01 31.84
C GLY A 266 4.11 3.05 30.71
N GLN A 267 4.92 2.73 29.70
CA GLN A 267 5.13 3.59 28.54
C GLN A 267 4.74 2.86 27.24
N TRP A 268 4.05 3.58 26.35
CA TRP A 268 3.78 3.11 24.99
C TRP A 268 5.04 3.14 24.14
N MET A 269 5.39 1.97 23.62
CA MET A 269 6.48 1.71 22.69
C MET A 269 5.90 1.27 21.36
N ILE A 270 6.54 1.63 20.25
CA ILE A 270 6.15 1.22 18.90
C ILE A 270 7.32 0.51 18.22
N PHE A 271 7.04 -0.63 17.58
CA PHE A 271 7.99 -1.29 16.70
C PHE A 271 7.91 -0.69 15.29
N THR A 272 9.02 -0.15 14.82
CA THR A 272 9.17 0.46 13.49
C THR A 272 10.14 -0.35 12.63
N LEU A 273 10.29 -0.03 11.34
CA LEU A 273 11.37 -0.62 10.52
C LEU A 273 12.77 -0.23 11.04
N ALA A 274 12.85 0.82 11.87
CA ALA A 274 14.04 1.24 12.60
C ALA A 274 14.19 0.58 13.99
N GLY A 275 13.34 -0.39 14.33
CA GLY A 275 13.33 -1.05 15.63
C GLY A 275 12.34 -0.43 16.63
N LEU A 276 12.42 -0.91 17.87
CA LEU A 276 11.55 -0.50 18.98
C LEU A 276 11.96 0.85 19.54
N ARG A 277 11.00 1.77 19.67
CA ARG A 277 11.22 3.08 20.31
C ARG A 277 9.97 3.58 21.02
N PRO A 278 10.06 4.61 21.88
CA PRO A 278 8.90 5.31 22.39
C PRO A 278 7.96 5.79 21.27
N VAL A 279 6.65 5.72 21.53
CA VAL A 279 5.65 6.41 20.72
C VAL A 279 5.90 7.92 20.80
N ASP A 280 5.96 8.57 19.63
CA ASP A 280 5.98 10.03 19.54
C ASP A 280 4.52 10.53 19.38
N PRO A 281 3.99 11.31 20.33
CA PRO A 281 2.60 11.78 20.29
C PRO A 281 2.28 12.70 19.10
N ALA A 282 3.28 13.29 18.43
CA ALA A 282 3.08 14.16 17.26
C ALA A 282 3.06 13.42 15.92
N GLU A 283 3.55 12.18 15.86
CA GLU A 283 3.49 11.38 14.65
C GLU A 283 2.03 10.95 14.36
N PRO A 284 1.65 10.79 13.09
CA PRO A 284 0.40 10.15 12.72
C PRO A 284 0.29 8.74 13.31
N VAL A 285 -0.88 8.42 13.88
CA VAL A 285 -1.18 7.05 14.30
C VAL A 285 -1.19 6.15 13.06
N SER A 286 -0.50 5.01 13.15
CA SER A 286 -0.35 4.06 12.04
C SER A 286 -0.76 2.64 12.43
N HIS A 287 -1.02 1.81 11.42
CA HIS A 287 -1.33 0.38 11.58
C HIS A 287 -2.63 0.11 12.35
N VAL A 288 -3.67 0.84 11.96
CA VAL A 288 -5.03 0.73 12.51
C VAL A 288 -5.96 0.10 11.50
N SER A 289 -6.89 -0.73 11.98
CA SER A 289 -7.96 -1.30 11.16
C SER A 289 -8.97 -0.23 10.73
N TYR A 290 -9.80 -0.55 9.73
CA TYR A 290 -10.94 0.29 9.38
C TYR A 290 -11.88 0.45 10.59
N TYR A 291 -12.07 -0.62 11.36
CA TYR A 291 -12.91 -0.60 12.56
C TYR A 291 -12.37 0.36 13.63
N GLU A 292 -11.06 0.32 13.88
CA GLU A 292 -10.38 1.27 14.77
C GLU A 292 -10.51 2.71 14.26
N ALA A 293 -10.32 2.93 12.96
CA ALA A 293 -10.43 4.24 12.33
C ALA A 293 -11.85 4.83 12.46
N ASP A 294 -12.87 4.03 12.20
CA ASP A 294 -14.28 4.43 12.34
C ASP A 294 -14.65 4.71 13.81
N ALA A 295 -14.21 3.85 14.73
CA ALA A 295 -14.47 4.04 16.16
C ALA A 295 -13.80 5.30 16.72
N PHE A 296 -12.55 5.56 16.32
CA PHE A 296 -11.87 6.80 16.67
C PHE A 296 -12.60 8.02 16.10
N ALA A 297 -12.99 7.98 14.82
CA ALA A 297 -13.69 9.09 14.20
C ALA A 297 -15.04 9.39 14.88
N SER A 298 -15.79 8.35 15.24
CA SER A 298 -17.03 8.45 16.01
C SER A 298 -16.79 9.06 17.40
N TRP A 299 -15.78 8.61 18.13
CA TRP A 299 -15.39 9.16 19.44
C TRP A 299 -14.97 10.63 19.37
N ALA A 300 -14.21 11.01 18.35
CA ALA A 300 -13.76 12.38 18.11
C ALA A 300 -14.87 13.33 17.61
N GLY A 301 -16.12 12.86 17.50
CA GLY A 301 -17.26 13.63 17.02
C GLY A 301 -17.19 13.95 15.53
N GLY A 302 -16.50 13.11 14.75
CA GLY A 302 -16.40 13.21 13.29
C GLY A 302 -16.83 11.91 12.61
N ARG A 303 -16.31 11.72 11.40
CA ARG A 303 -16.46 10.49 10.59
C ARG A 303 -15.24 10.31 9.69
N LEU A 304 -15.16 9.18 9.02
CA LEU A 304 -14.23 9.01 7.90
C LEU A 304 -14.76 9.74 6.65
N PRO A 305 -13.89 10.36 5.82
CA PRO A 305 -14.30 10.89 4.52
C PRO A 305 -14.73 9.74 3.61
N THR A 306 -15.63 10.01 2.66
CA THR A 306 -15.82 9.11 1.51
C THR A 306 -14.59 9.20 0.59
N GLU A 307 -14.34 8.18 -0.24
CA GLU A 307 -13.25 8.27 -1.23
C GLU A 307 -13.43 9.43 -2.20
N ALA A 308 -14.67 9.81 -2.49
CA ALA A 308 -15.01 10.93 -3.37
C ALA A 308 -14.73 12.30 -2.73
N GLU A 309 -15.06 12.47 -1.44
CA GLU A 309 -14.69 13.68 -0.67
C GLU A 309 -13.17 13.81 -0.58
N TRP A 310 -12.48 12.71 -0.29
CA TRP A 310 -11.03 12.68 -0.22
C TRP A 310 -10.40 13.06 -1.56
N GLU A 311 -10.85 12.47 -2.67
CA GLU A 311 -10.31 12.74 -4.00
C GLU A 311 -10.57 14.18 -4.44
N HIS A 312 -11.79 14.69 -4.19
CA HIS A 312 -12.11 16.08 -4.46
C HIS A 312 -11.23 17.05 -3.66
N ALA A 313 -11.04 16.78 -2.36
CA ALA A 313 -10.19 17.58 -1.50
C ALA A 313 -8.70 17.51 -1.91
N SER A 314 -8.26 16.36 -2.44
CA SER A 314 -6.87 16.16 -2.86
C SER A 314 -6.44 17.08 -4.01
N ALA A 315 -7.39 17.64 -4.77
CA ALA A 315 -7.11 18.51 -5.91
C ALA A 315 -6.38 19.82 -5.54
N ILE A 316 -6.44 20.24 -4.27
CA ILE A 316 -5.72 21.41 -3.75
C ILE A 316 -4.40 21.05 -3.03
N ALA A 317 -4.06 19.76 -2.98
CA ALA A 317 -2.85 19.26 -2.34
C ALA A 317 -1.79 18.86 -3.38
N LEU A 318 -0.51 19.07 -3.04
CA LEU A 318 0.61 18.60 -3.84
C LEU A 318 0.98 17.18 -3.43
N ILE A 319 1.27 16.33 -4.41
CA ILE A 319 1.94 15.04 -4.18
C ILE A 319 3.43 15.35 -4.02
N PRO A 320 4.07 15.07 -2.87
CA PRO A 320 5.49 15.33 -2.68
C PRO A 320 6.37 14.54 -3.67
N GLU A 321 7.38 15.17 -4.26
CA GLU A 321 8.33 14.51 -5.18
C GLU A 321 9.15 13.42 -4.48
N ASP A 322 9.40 13.57 -3.19
CA ASP A 322 10.19 12.67 -2.34
C ASP A 322 9.35 11.57 -1.66
N ALA A 323 8.06 11.45 -2.01
CA ALA A 323 7.17 10.40 -1.54
C ALA A 323 7.81 9.01 -1.65
N GLY A 324 8.00 8.31 -0.54
CA GLY A 324 8.58 6.95 -0.52
C GLY A 324 10.11 6.88 -0.52
N SER A 325 10.83 8.01 -0.43
CA SER A 325 12.31 8.03 -0.46
C SER A 325 12.97 8.23 0.91
N ARG A 326 12.18 8.18 1.99
CA ARG A 326 12.66 8.51 3.35
C ARG A 326 13.48 7.37 3.96
N ALA A 327 14.57 7.75 4.62
CA ALA A 327 15.55 6.83 5.19
C ALA A 327 15.00 5.84 6.24
N THR A 328 13.92 6.17 6.94
CA THR A 328 13.38 5.36 8.06
C THR A 328 12.04 4.70 7.78
N VAL A 329 11.37 5.03 6.66
CA VAL A 329 10.05 4.48 6.28
C VAL A 329 9.07 4.45 7.47
N HIS A 330 8.89 5.61 8.10
CA HIS A 330 7.94 5.83 9.20
C HIS A 330 7.28 7.20 9.06
N PRO A 331 5.97 7.35 9.33
CA PRO A 331 5.28 8.64 9.19
C PRO A 331 5.87 9.69 10.14
N VAL A 332 5.93 10.94 9.68
CA VAL A 332 6.48 12.06 10.47
C VAL A 332 5.38 13.00 10.93
N ALA A 333 5.63 13.73 12.01
CA ALA A 333 4.72 14.76 12.50
C ALA A 333 4.37 15.78 11.41
N ALA A 334 3.15 16.30 11.44
CA ALA A 334 2.71 17.31 10.49
C ALA A 334 3.57 18.58 10.62
N ALA A 335 3.96 19.18 9.49
CA ALA A 335 4.57 20.50 9.47
C ALA A 335 3.64 21.56 10.13
N PRO A 336 4.16 22.72 10.57
CA PRO A 336 3.34 23.80 11.10
C PRO A 336 2.17 24.19 10.18
N VAL A 337 1.09 24.72 10.77
CA VAL A 337 -0.11 25.13 10.02
C VAL A 337 0.24 26.24 9.01
N ASP A 338 -0.10 26.01 7.75
CA ASP A 338 0.10 26.94 6.63
C ASP A 338 -1.16 27.17 5.79
N GLY A 339 -2.30 26.58 6.19
CA GLY A 339 -3.57 26.64 5.45
C GLY A 339 -3.72 25.59 4.34
N SER A 340 -2.75 24.68 4.20
CA SER A 340 -2.83 23.55 3.25
C SER A 340 -3.39 22.28 3.91
N LEU A 341 -3.80 21.31 3.07
CA LEU A 341 -4.03 19.93 3.51
C LEU A 341 -2.68 19.22 3.67
N ARG A 342 -2.12 19.32 4.86
CA ARG A 342 -0.87 18.67 5.28
C ARG A 342 -1.03 17.14 5.29
N GLN A 343 0.02 16.41 4.92
CA GLN A 343 0.04 14.94 4.94
C GLN A 343 -1.08 14.29 4.10
N MET A 344 -1.57 14.98 3.05
CA MET A 344 -2.59 14.41 2.18
C MET A 344 -2.06 13.18 1.44
N PHE A 345 -0.78 13.16 1.11
CA PHE A 345 -0.11 12.04 0.45
C PHE A 345 1.11 11.56 1.25
N SER A 346 1.53 10.32 0.98
CA SER A 346 2.87 9.79 1.27
C SER A 346 3.23 9.52 2.74
N GLU A 347 2.36 9.83 3.70
CA GLU A 347 2.55 9.44 5.10
C GLU A 347 1.93 8.06 5.37
N LEU A 348 0.61 7.96 5.23
CA LEU A 348 -0.16 6.76 5.52
C LEU A 348 -1.33 6.66 4.54
N TRP A 349 -1.69 5.43 4.20
CA TRP A 349 -2.97 5.15 3.54
C TRP A 349 -4.12 5.55 4.46
N GLN A 350 -5.02 6.38 3.97
CA GLN A 350 -6.08 6.98 4.79
C GLN A 350 -7.37 6.22 4.56
N TRP A 351 -7.90 5.59 5.61
CA TRP A 351 -9.19 4.91 5.53
C TRP A 351 -10.31 5.88 5.11
N THR A 352 -11.15 5.41 4.19
CA THR A 352 -12.36 6.10 3.78
C THR A 352 -13.59 5.31 4.21
N SER A 353 -14.75 5.93 4.30
CA SER A 353 -16.04 5.25 4.52
C SER A 353 -16.57 4.51 3.28
N SER A 354 -15.83 4.52 2.16
CA SER A 354 -16.24 3.88 0.92
C SER A 354 -15.83 2.41 0.87
N SER A 355 -16.82 1.54 0.63
CA SER A 355 -16.55 0.16 0.20
C SER A 355 -15.82 0.17 -1.15
N TYR A 356 -14.89 -0.76 -1.36
CA TYR A 356 -14.25 -0.94 -2.66
C TYR A 356 -15.23 -1.60 -3.64
N SER A 357 -15.97 -0.76 -4.35
CA SER A 357 -16.96 -1.12 -5.35
C SER A 357 -16.53 -0.62 -6.75
N PRO A 358 -17.02 -1.24 -7.83
CA PRO A 358 -16.78 -0.75 -9.18
C PRO A 358 -17.33 0.66 -9.35
N TYR A 359 -16.58 1.53 -10.02
CA TYR A 359 -17.12 2.79 -10.50
C TYR A 359 -18.20 2.55 -11.56
N PRO A 360 -19.17 3.47 -11.74
CA PRO A 360 -20.19 3.34 -12.78
C PRO A 360 -19.56 3.18 -14.16
N GLY A 361 -19.83 2.05 -14.82
CA GLY A 361 -19.25 1.72 -16.13
C GLY A 361 -17.86 1.08 -16.08
N PHE A 362 -17.39 0.64 -14.90
CA PHE A 362 -16.19 -0.18 -14.77
C PHE A 362 -16.31 -1.47 -15.60
N GLU A 363 -15.28 -1.76 -16.37
CA GLU A 363 -15.13 -2.99 -17.15
C GLU A 363 -13.73 -3.56 -16.89
N THR A 364 -13.62 -4.89 -16.86
CA THR A 364 -12.32 -5.57 -16.72
C THR A 364 -11.66 -5.75 -18.07
N ALA A 365 -10.33 -5.69 -18.10
CA ALA A 365 -9.58 -6.05 -19.30
C ALA A 365 -9.84 -7.51 -19.71
N PRO A 366 -9.82 -7.86 -21.01
CA PRO A 366 -9.96 -9.26 -21.43
C PRO A 366 -8.77 -10.12 -20.97
N GLY A 367 -9.00 -11.42 -20.81
CA GLY A 367 -7.97 -12.39 -20.46
C GLY A 367 -7.57 -12.38 -18.99
N ALA A 368 -6.45 -13.04 -18.67
CA ALA A 368 -6.00 -13.23 -17.29
C ALA A 368 -5.73 -11.91 -16.56
N VAL A 369 -5.25 -10.88 -17.26
CA VAL A 369 -4.97 -9.56 -16.66
C VAL A 369 -6.25 -8.91 -16.11
N GLY A 370 -7.44 -9.24 -16.64
CA GLY A 370 -8.73 -8.78 -16.09
C GLY A 370 -9.04 -9.24 -14.67
N GLU A 371 -8.33 -10.26 -14.17
CA GLU A 371 -8.47 -10.73 -12.79
C GLU A 371 -7.77 -9.82 -11.77
N TYR A 372 -7.06 -8.77 -12.20
CA TYR A 372 -6.19 -7.97 -11.32
C TYR A 372 -6.96 -7.32 -10.17
N ASN A 373 -8.10 -6.68 -10.46
CA ASN A 373 -8.82 -5.85 -9.48
C ASN A 373 -10.28 -6.26 -9.29
N GLY A 374 -11.05 -6.41 -10.38
CA GLY A 374 -12.51 -6.50 -10.31
C GLY A 374 -13.06 -7.61 -9.40
N LYS A 375 -12.38 -8.75 -9.31
CA LYS A 375 -12.81 -9.88 -8.46
C LYS A 375 -12.65 -9.63 -6.94
N PHE A 376 -11.95 -8.57 -6.56
CA PHE A 376 -11.73 -8.18 -5.16
C PHE A 376 -12.69 -7.07 -4.70
N MET A 377 -13.62 -6.61 -5.55
CA MET A 377 -14.61 -5.58 -5.25
C MET A 377 -15.78 -6.11 -4.40
N VAL A 378 -15.44 -6.70 -3.24
CA VAL A 378 -16.38 -7.22 -2.25
C VAL A 378 -15.69 -7.30 -0.89
N ASN A 379 -16.40 -6.93 0.18
CA ASN A 379 -15.94 -7.02 1.58
C ASN A 379 -14.65 -6.25 1.93
N THR A 380 -14.21 -5.34 1.06
CA THR A 380 -13.01 -4.51 1.25
C THR A 380 -13.37 -3.03 1.24
N TRP A 381 -12.55 -2.21 1.89
CA TRP A 381 -12.73 -0.77 2.03
C TRP A 381 -11.56 -0.02 1.39
N VAL A 382 -11.87 1.16 0.87
CA VAL A 382 -10.91 1.97 0.12
C VAL A 382 -10.03 2.78 1.08
N LEU A 383 -8.73 2.81 0.77
CA LEU A 383 -7.78 3.76 1.34
C LEU A 383 -7.14 4.62 0.24
N ARG A 384 -6.75 5.84 0.59
CA ARG A 384 -6.19 6.83 -0.34
C ARG A 384 -4.90 7.47 0.18
N GLY A 385 -4.13 8.10 -0.71
CA GLY A 385 -2.98 8.95 -0.33
C GLY A 385 -1.59 8.33 -0.44
N GLY A 386 -1.45 7.00 -0.48
CA GLY A 386 -0.14 6.37 -0.39
C GLY A 386 0.44 6.43 1.02
N CYS A 387 1.54 5.73 1.26
CA CYS A 387 2.20 5.70 2.55
C CYS A 387 3.71 5.90 2.42
N VAL A 388 4.41 5.93 3.55
CA VAL A 388 5.88 6.05 3.61
C VAL A 388 6.65 4.97 2.85
N ALA A 389 6.01 3.83 2.55
CA ALA A 389 6.58 2.73 1.80
C ALA A 389 6.16 2.69 0.32
N THR A 390 5.27 3.60 -0.11
CA THR A 390 4.81 3.67 -1.50
C THR A 390 5.90 4.27 -2.39
N PRO A 391 6.39 3.57 -3.44
CA PRO A 391 7.49 4.07 -4.26
C PRO A 391 7.20 5.42 -4.96
N PRO A 392 8.24 6.26 -5.19
CA PRO A 392 8.09 7.51 -5.94
C PRO A 392 7.45 7.28 -7.33
N GLY A 393 6.51 8.14 -7.69
CA GLY A 393 5.76 8.06 -8.96
C GLY A 393 4.68 6.96 -9.00
N HIS A 394 4.47 6.19 -7.92
CA HIS A 394 3.43 5.17 -7.89
C HIS A 394 2.04 5.73 -7.52
N ILE A 395 1.98 6.79 -6.70
CA ILE A 395 0.71 7.33 -6.20
C ILE A 395 0.06 8.30 -7.19
N ARG A 396 -1.27 8.33 -7.18
CA ARG A 396 -2.10 9.29 -7.93
C ARG A 396 -3.24 9.78 -7.04
N ALA A 397 -3.77 10.95 -7.36
CA ALA A 397 -5.00 11.43 -6.73
C ALA A 397 -6.14 10.42 -6.88
N SER A 398 -6.26 9.69 -7.99
CA SER A 398 -7.27 8.66 -8.26
C SER A 398 -6.96 7.26 -7.71
N TYR A 399 -5.78 7.02 -7.12
CA TYR A 399 -5.33 5.68 -6.72
C TYR A 399 -6.21 5.06 -5.63
N ARG A 400 -6.80 3.89 -5.87
CA ARG A 400 -7.65 3.19 -4.91
C ARG A 400 -6.93 1.96 -4.35
N ASN A 401 -6.37 2.09 -3.14
CA ASN A 401 -5.91 0.92 -2.38
C ASN A 401 -7.09 0.31 -1.63
N PHE A 402 -7.04 -0.98 -1.32
CA PHE A 402 -8.15 -1.67 -0.68
C PHE A 402 -7.67 -2.81 0.22
N PHE A 403 -8.27 -2.90 1.41
CA PHE A 403 -8.02 -3.98 2.36
C PHE A 403 -9.30 -4.42 3.06
N MET A 404 -9.26 -5.61 3.66
CA MET A 404 -10.32 -6.08 4.55
C MET A 404 -10.39 -5.17 5.79
N PRO A 405 -11.58 -4.96 6.38
CA PRO A 405 -11.75 -3.95 7.42
C PRO A 405 -11.01 -4.28 8.72
N ALA A 406 -10.77 -5.56 9.02
CA ALA A 406 -10.04 -6.00 10.21
C ALA A 406 -8.51 -5.92 10.07
N THR A 407 -8.00 -5.59 8.89
CA THR A 407 -6.57 -5.66 8.59
C THR A 407 -5.80 -4.49 9.19
N ARG A 408 -4.62 -4.75 9.79
CA ARG A 408 -3.83 -3.74 10.53
C ARG A 408 -2.35 -3.64 10.16
N TRP A 409 -1.75 -4.64 9.51
CA TRP A 409 -0.29 -4.68 9.31
C TRP A 409 0.25 -3.63 8.30
N HIS A 410 -0.60 -3.20 7.37
CA HIS A 410 -0.25 -2.19 6.37
C HIS A 410 -0.17 -0.79 7.01
N PHE A 411 0.52 0.14 6.34
CA PHE A 411 0.68 1.53 6.78
C PHE A 411 -0.62 2.35 6.60
N SER A 412 -1.66 1.99 7.35
CA SER A 412 -2.93 2.72 7.42
C SER A 412 -2.91 3.78 8.50
N GLY A 413 -3.65 4.86 8.29
CA GLY A 413 -3.90 5.95 9.24
C GLY A 413 -5.29 6.54 9.06
N VAL A 414 -5.55 7.64 9.76
CA VAL A 414 -6.89 8.25 9.84
C VAL A 414 -6.82 9.74 9.53
N ARG A 415 -7.70 10.20 8.65
CA ARG A 415 -8.04 11.61 8.47
C ARG A 415 -9.51 11.78 8.78
N LEU A 416 -9.85 12.77 9.60
CA LEU A 416 -11.24 13.02 9.98
C LEU A 416 -11.95 13.89 8.95
N ALA A 417 -13.25 13.67 8.81
CA ALA A 417 -14.19 14.53 8.11
C ALA A 417 -15.37 14.88 9.02
N ARG A 418 -16.05 15.99 8.71
CA ARG A 418 -17.29 16.43 9.37
C ARG A 418 -18.30 16.91 8.34
N ASN A 419 -19.57 16.84 8.69
CA ASN A 419 -20.63 17.50 7.92
C ASN A 419 -20.71 18.97 8.35
N VAL A 420 -21.01 19.87 7.40
CA VAL A 420 -21.23 21.31 7.64
C VAL A 420 -22.70 21.61 7.87
#